data_AF-E6WZB0-F1
#
_entry.id   AF-E6WZB0-F1
#
_cell.length_a   1.000
_cell.length_b   1.000
_cell.length_c   1.000
_cell.angle_alpha   90.00
_cell.angle_beta   90.00
_cell.angle_gamma   90.00
#
_symmetry.space_group_name_H-M   'P 1'
#
loop_
_entity.id
_entity.type
_entity.pdbx_description
1 polymer ?
#
loop_
_entity_poly.entity_id
_entity_poly.type
_entity_poly.pdbx_seq_one_letter_code
_entity_poly.pdbx_strand_id
1 'polypeptide(L)'
;MKRIYFILILMTFAAWAEFRTVDAETVIKMQKSGVPLIDIRTPAEWQERGIIPGAHLIMFFDAQGHPHIRQWMEKFSQLVPDKNRPFILYCAHANRSKALGKWLSEKLGYKKVYELKGGIEYGWRELGKPVIKPKNNRVTE
;
A
#
# COMPACT_ATOMS: atom_id res chain seq x y z
N MET A 1 7.52 46.18 -36.56
CA MET A 1 7.67 45.93 -35.11
C MET A 1 6.41 45.24 -34.60
N LYS A 2 6.42 43.92 -34.38
CA LYS A 2 5.31 43.19 -33.75
C LYS A 2 5.86 42.49 -32.51
N ARG A 3 5.52 43.00 -31.33
CA ARG A 3 5.87 42.38 -30.05
C ARG A 3 4.98 41.17 -29.84
N ILE A 4 5.57 39.98 -29.87
CA ILE A 4 4.89 38.72 -29.54
C ILE A 4 5.03 38.55 -28.02
N TYR A 5 3.91 38.59 -27.31
CA TYR A 5 3.86 38.26 -25.89
C TYR A 5 3.70 36.74 -25.76
N PHE A 6 4.72 36.08 -25.20
CA PHE A 6 4.68 34.67 -24.85
C PHE A 6 4.03 34.55 -23.47
N ILE A 7 2.74 34.21 -23.41
CA ILE A 7 2.07 33.89 -22.15
C ILE A 7 2.47 32.46 -21.78
N LEU A 8 3.37 32.33 -20.81
CA LEU A 8 3.72 31.06 -20.19
C LEU A 8 2.57 30.65 -19.25
N ILE A 9 1.63 29.85 -19.75
CA ILE A 9 0.61 29.22 -18.90
C ILE A 9 1.32 28.14 -18.08
N LEU A 10 1.65 28.47 -16.83
CA LEU A 10 2.13 27.50 -15.85
C LEU A 10 0.91 26.66 -15.42
N MET A 11 0.69 25.53 -16.10
CA MET A 11 -0.32 24.55 -15.68
C MET A 11 0.21 23.89 -14.40
N THR A 12 -0.16 24.44 -13.24
CA THR A 12 0.10 23.81 -11.95
C THR A 12 -0.75 22.55 -11.88
N PHE A 13 -0.17 21.40 -12.26
CA PHE A 13 -0.76 20.11 -12.02
C PHE A 13 -0.76 19.91 -10.49
N ALA A 14 -1.84 20.27 -9.83
CA ALA A 14 -2.05 19.86 -8.46
C ALA A 14 -2.00 18.33 -8.47
N ALA A 15 -0.93 17.74 -7.94
CA ALA A 15 -0.89 16.31 -7.67
C ALA A 15 -1.79 16.10 -6.46
N TRP A 16 -3.09 15.89 -6.71
CA TRP A 16 -4.05 15.53 -5.67
C TRP A 16 -3.53 14.27 -4.99
N ALA A 17 -3.40 14.32 -3.67
CA ALA A 17 -3.16 13.12 -2.89
C ALA A 17 -4.37 12.21 -3.07
N GLU A 18 -4.18 11.08 -3.75
CA GLU A 18 -5.29 10.21 -4.12
C GLU A 18 -5.07 8.84 -3.50
N PHE A 19 -5.85 8.59 -2.44
CA PHE A 19 -6.10 7.25 -1.96
C PHE A 19 -6.98 6.53 -2.99
N ARG A 20 -6.49 5.42 -3.55
CA ARG A 20 -7.19 4.66 -4.60
C ARG A 20 -7.30 3.18 -4.25
N THR A 21 -8.48 2.61 -4.46
CA THR A 21 -8.70 1.17 -4.43
C THR A 21 -8.38 0.59 -5.82
N VAL A 22 -7.56 -0.47 -5.87
CA VAL A 22 -7.12 -1.12 -7.12
C VAL A 22 -7.42 -2.62 -7.09
N ASP A 23 -7.67 -3.21 -8.26
CA ASP A 23 -7.86 -4.66 -8.39
C ASP A 23 -6.53 -5.43 -8.40
N ALA A 24 -6.61 -6.75 -8.32
CA ALA A 24 -5.42 -7.59 -8.26
C ALA A 24 -4.57 -7.57 -9.54
N GLU A 25 -5.16 -7.36 -10.72
CA GLU A 25 -4.37 -7.22 -11.96
C GLU A 25 -3.53 -5.95 -11.93
N THR A 26 -4.10 -4.86 -11.43
CA THR A 26 -3.40 -3.59 -11.23
C THR A 26 -2.30 -3.74 -10.18
N VAL A 27 -2.56 -4.45 -9.08
CA VAL A 27 -1.53 -4.78 -8.07
C VAL A 27 -0.37 -5.53 -8.72
N ILE A 28 -0.63 -6.57 -9.53
CA ILE A 28 0.43 -7.33 -10.21
C ILE A 28 1.27 -6.43 -11.13
N LYS A 29 0.62 -5.56 -11.93
CA LYS A 29 1.32 -4.62 -12.83
C LYS A 29 2.19 -3.62 -12.07
N MET A 30 1.66 -3.04 -11.00
CA MET A 30 2.37 -2.09 -10.16
C MET A 30 3.53 -2.76 -9.42
N GLN A 31 3.34 -3.97 -8.89
CA GLN A 31 4.39 -4.73 -8.22
C GLN A 31 5.53 -5.08 -9.19
N LYS A 32 5.22 -5.52 -10.42
CA LYS A 32 6.22 -5.74 -11.48
C LYS A 32 6.99 -4.47 -11.84
N SER A 33 6.38 -3.30 -11.65
CA SER A 33 7.01 -1.99 -11.87
C SER A 33 7.79 -1.50 -10.63
N GLY A 34 7.97 -2.34 -9.61
CA GLY A 34 8.74 -2.01 -8.41
C GLY A 34 7.96 -1.27 -7.31
N VAL A 35 6.64 -1.16 -7.43
CA VAL A 35 5.81 -0.58 -6.36
C VAL A 35 5.73 -1.55 -5.19
N PRO A 36 6.10 -1.14 -3.95
CA PRO A 36 6.04 -2.03 -2.79
C PRO A 36 4.59 -2.39 -2.46
N LEU A 37 4.34 -3.69 -2.30
CA LEU A 37 3.10 -4.27 -1.79
C LEU A 37 3.30 -4.64 -0.32
N ILE A 38 2.44 -4.17 0.57
CA ILE A 38 2.60 -4.29 2.02
C ILE A 38 1.39 -5.02 2.62
N ASP A 39 1.66 -6.15 3.26
CA ASP A 39 0.70 -6.91 4.06
C ASP A 39 0.71 -6.36 5.49
N ILE A 40 -0.43 -5.79 5.92
CA ILE A 40 -0.57 -5.20 7.26
C ILE A 40 -1.30 -6.09 8.27
N ARG A 41 -1.53 -7.35 7.90
CA ARG A 41 -2.15 -8.37 8.78
C ARG A 41 -1.19 -8.82 9.87
N THR A 42 -1.68 -9.67 10.76
CA THR A 42 -0.89 -10.29 11.83
C THR A 42 -0.01 -11.43 11.31
N PRO A 43 1.09 -11.78 12.02
CA PRO A 43 1.89 -12.97 11.71
C PRO A 43 1.09 -14.28 11.67
N ALA A 44 0.10 -14.45 12.55
CA ALA A 44 -0.78 -15.62 12.54
C ALA A 44 -1.55 -15.71 11.21
N GLU A 45 -2.14 -14.61 10.75
CA GLU A 45 -2.84 -14.57 9.45
C GLU A 45 -1.90 -14.89 8.28
N TRP A 46 -0.64 -14.41 8.31
CA TRP A 46 0.35 -14.71 7.29
C TRP A 46 0.69 -16.21 7.26
N GLN A 47 0.89 -16.82 8.42
CA GLN A 47 1.23 -18.22 8.54
C GLN A 47 0.05 -19.13 8.19
N GLU A 48 -1.17 -18.80 8.61
CA GLU A 48 -2.36 -19.61 8.36
C GLU A 48 -2.84 -19.49 6.91
N ARG A 49 -3.03 -18.25 6.44
CA ARG A 49 -3.70 -17.95 5.16
C ARG A 49 -2.72 -17.73 4.00
N GLY A 50 -1.42 -17.64 4.27
CA GLY A 50 -0.40 -17.30 3.28
C GLY A 50 -0.40 -15.80 2.95
N ILE A 51 0.58 -15.38 2.15
CA ILE A 51 0.82 -14.00 1.74
C ILE A 51 0.85 -13.88 0.21
N ILE A 52 0.63 -12.67 -0.31
CA ILE A 52 0.86 -12.40 -1.73
C ILE A 52 2.37 -12.49 -2.00
N PRO A 53 2.82 -13.24 -3.03
CA PRO A 53 4.24 -13.36 -3.35
C PRO A 53 4.90 -11.99 -3.50
N GLY A 54 6.04 -11.78 -2.83
CA GLY A 54 6.78 -10.52 -2.88
C GLY A 54 6.21 -9.39 -2.04
N ALA A 55 5.18 -9.64 -1.22
CA ALA A 55 4.71 -8.65 -0.24
C ALA A 55 5.73 -8.43 0.89
N HIS A 56 5.85 -7.19 1.33
CA HIS A 56 6.52 -6.79 2.56
C HIS A 56 5.57 -7.00 3.74
N LEU A 57 6.03 -7.69 4.78
CA LEU A 57 5.21 -8.06 5.92
C LEU A 57 5.44 -7.05 7.06
N ILE A 58 4.51 -6.13 7.26
CA ILE A 58 4.62 -5.09 8.29
C ILE A 58 3.26 -4.94 8.97
N MET A 59 3.06 -5.71 10.05
CA MET A 59 1.82 -5.70 10.83
C MET A 59 1.54 -4.29 11.36
N PHE A 60 0.35 -3.77 11.09
CA PHE A 60 -0.07 -2.47 11.64
C PHE A 60 -0.94 -2.61 12.89
N PHE A 61 -1.83 -3.60 12.89
CA PHE A 61 -2.75 -3.86 14.01
C PHE A 61 -2.37 -5.18 14.68
N ASP A 62 -2.32 -5.21 16.01
CA ASP A 62 -2.20 -6.46 16.75
C ASP A 62 -3.49 -7.31 16.68
N ALA A 63 -3.49 -8.46 17.35
CA ALA A 63 -4.63 -9.37 17.40
C ALA A 63 -5.85 -8.77 18.13
N GLN A 64 -5.64 -7.74 18.95
CA GLN A 64 -6.68 -6.99 19.67
C GLN A 64 -7.18 -5.78 18.86
N GLY A 65 -6.56 -5.49 17.72
CA GLY A 65 -6.90 -4.37 16.85
C GLY A 65 -6.24 -3.04 17.25
N HIS A 66 -5.24 -3.05 18.14
CA HIS A 66 -4.49 -1.84 18.49
C HIS A 66 -3.43 -1.50 17.44
N PRO A 67 -3.30 -0.22 17.05
CA PRO A 67 -2.33 0.19 16.05
C PRO A 67 -0.91 0.38 16.63
N HIS A 68 0.09 -0.21 15.97
CA HIS A 68 1.52 -0.08 16.30
C HIS A 68 2.19 1.04 15.51
N ILE A 69 1.68 2.27 15.61
CA ILE A 69 2.01 3.38 14.70
C ILE A 69 3.53 3.64 14.62
N ARG A 70 4.22 3.78 15.75
CA ARG A 70 5.65 4.14 15.79
C ARG A 70 6.52 3.08 15.11
N GLN A 71 6.42 1.84 15.58
CA GLN A 71 7.17 0.69 15.05
C GLN A 71 6.87 0.46 13.57
N TRP A 72 5.60 0.61 13.18
CA TRP A 72 5.20 0.47 11.79
C TRP A 72 5.81 1.56 10.91
N MET A 73 5.77 2.83 11.33
CA MET A 73 6.33 3.95 10.58
C MET A 73 7.85 3.84 10.42
N GLU A 74 8.57 3.29 11.40
CA GLU A 74 10.01 3.02 11.31
C GLU A 74 10.33 2.04 10.17
N LYS A 75 9.58 0.93 10.06
CA LYS A 75 9.74 -0.07 8.98
C LYS A 75 9.20 0.47 7.64
N PHE A 76 8.06 1.14 7.66
CA PHE A 76 7.38 1.67 6.47
C PHE A 76 8.18 2.77 5.77
N SER A 77 8.76 3.72 6.52
CA SER A 77 9.53 4.83 5.95
C SER A 77 10.80 4.39 5.24
N GLN A 78 11.38 3.23 5.60
CA GLN A 78 12.49 2.63 4.87
C GLN A 78 12.06 2.15 3.47
N LEU A 79 10.83 1.65 3.33
CA LEU A 79 10.26 1.22 2.05
C LEU A 79 9.69 2.40 1.24
N VAL A 80 9.12 3.38 1.93
CA VAL A 80 8.43 4.54 1.36
C VAL A 80 8.96 5.85 1.96
N PRO A 81 10.22 6.24 1.65
CA PRO A 81 10.86 7.40 2.25
C PRO A 81 10.31 8.74 1.75
N ASP A 82 9.71 8.77 0.56
CA ASP A 82 9.14 9.96 -0.06
C ASP A 82 7.60 9.84 -0.11
N LYS A 83 6.90 10.90 0.28
CA LYS A 83 5.43 10.99 0.22
C LYS A 83 4.85 10.87 -1.20
N ASN A 84 5.66 11.08 -2.24
CA ASN A 84 5.31 10.89 -3.65
C ASN A 84 5.61 9.49 -4.18
N ARG A 85 6.28 8.63 -3.39
CA ARG A 85 6.54 7.24 -3.77
C ARG A 85 5.25 6.43 -3.65
N PRO A 86 4.83 5.72 -4.72
CA PRO A 86 3.65 4.86 -4.67
C PRO A 86 3.88 3.65 -3.77
N PHE A 87 2.83 3.17 -3.12
CA PHE A 87 2.80 1.91 -2.38
C PHE A 87 1.39 1.33 -2.31
N ILE A 88 1.30 0.02 -2.11
CA ILE A 88 0.02 -0.70 -2.04
C ILE A 88 -0.10 -1.36 -0.67
N LEU A 89 -1.23 -1.16 0.00
CA LEU A 89 -1.58 -1.83 1.24
C LEU A 89 -2.60 -2.94 0.98
N TYR A 90 -2.52 -4.03 1.74
CA TYR A 90 -3.65 -4.96 1.83
C TYR A 90 -3.75 -5.58 3.23
N CYS A 91 -4.98 -5.97 3.56
CA CYS A 91 -5.28 -6.80 4.74
C CYS A 91 -6.17 -7.99 4.34
N ALA A 92 -6.90 -8.59 5.30
CA ALA A 92 -7.81 -9.71 5.00
C ALA A 92 -8.92 -9.33 4.00
N HIS A 93 -9.73 -8.33 4.36
CA HIS A 93 -10.96 -7.94 3.64
C HIS A 93 -11.01 -6.44 3.30
N ALA A 94 -9.86 -5.81 3.06
CA ALA A 94 -9.67 -4.37 2.81
C ALA A 94 -10.05 -3.37 3.94
N ASN A 95 -10.71 -3.76 5.02
CA ASN A 95 -11.13 -2.82 6.08
C ASN A 95 -9.96 -2.08 6.74
N ARG A 96 -8.95 -2.82 7.21
CA ARG A 96 -7.75 -2.25 7.87
C ARG A 96 -6.89 -1.44 6.89
N SER A 97 -6.69 -1.94 5.66
CA SER A 97 -5.87 -1.25 4.65
C SER A 97 -6.51 0.06 4.18
N LYS A 98 -7.83 0.12 4.04
CA LYS A 98 -8.55 1.36 3.75
C LYS A 98 -8.40 2.38 4.86
N ALA A 99 -8.61 1.98 6.11
CA ALA A 99 -8.45 2.87 7.26
C ALA A 99 -7.03 3.45 7.34
N LEU A 100 -6.02 2.59 7.24
CA LEU A 100 -4.62 3.00 7.25
C LEU A 100 -4.26 3.88 6.05
N GLY A 101 -4.66 3.50 4.84
CA GLY A 101 -4.34 4.24 3.63
C GLY A 101 -4.93 5.65 3.62
N LYS A 102 -6.19 5.80 4.07
CA LYS A 102 -6.80 7.13 4.26
C LYS A 102 -6.05 7.94 5.29
N TRP A 103 -5.71 7.36 6.44
CA TRP A 103 -4.92 8.06 7.46
C TRP A 103 -3.55 8.52 6.95
N LEU A 104 -2.83 7.67 6.22
CA LEU A 104 -1.55 8.03 5.58
C LEU A 104 -1.70 9.17 4.58
N SER A 105 -2.76 9.14 3.77
CA SER A 105 -3.06 10.17 2.79
C SER A 105 -3.45 11.49 3.44
N GLU A 106 -4.44 11.47 4.33
CA GLU A 106 -5.08 12.67 4.89
C GLU A 106 -4.28 13.29 6.03
N LYS A 107 -3.65 12.48 6.89
CA LYS A 107 -2.94 12.97 8.08
C LYS A 107 -1.45 13.12 7.86
N LEU A 108 -0.85 12.22 7.07
CA LEU A 108 0.59 12.25 6.82
C LEU A 108 0.96 12.78 5.43
N GLY A 109 -0.01 12.99 4.53
CA GLY A 109 0.21 13.64 3.22
C GLY A 109 0.88 12.75 2.18
N TYR A 110 0.81 11.42 2.31
CA TYR A 110 1.23 10.51 1.25
C TYR A 110 0.29 10.65 0.05
N LYS A 111 0.85 10.82 -1.16
CA LYS A 111 0.06 11.23 -2.33
C LYS A 111 -0.40 10.08 -3.22
N LYS A 112 0.33 8.97 -3.20
CA LYS A 112 0.12 7.82 -4.10
C LYS A 112 -0.16 6.57 -3.28
N VAL A 113 -1.30 6.57 -2.60
CA VAL A 113 -1.70 5.51 -1.68
C VAL A 113 -2.68 4.58 -2.36
N TYR A 114 -2.33 3.30 -2.46
CA TYR A 114 -3.17 2.30 -3.10
C TYR A 114 -3.56 1.21 -2.11
N GLU A 115 -4.73 0.61 -2.29
CA GLU A 115 -5.13 -0.58 -1.53
C GLU A 115 -5.79 -1.65 -2.40
N LEU A 116 -5.54 -2.92 -2.09
CA LEU A 116 -6.12 -4.06 -2.81
C LEU A 116 -7.61 -4.20 -2.49
N LYS A 117 -8.46 -3.95 -3.49
CA LYS A 117 -9.91 -4.15 -3.43
C LYS A 117 -10.24 -5.54 -2.88
N GLY A 118 -10.99 -5.60 -1.78
CA GLY A 118 -11.43 -6.86 -1.18
C GLY A 118 -10.37 -7.58 -0.34
N GLY A 119 -9.15 -7.03 -0.22
CA GLY A 119 -8.05 -7.65 0.52
C GLY A 119 -7.59 -8.97 -0.11
N ILE A 120 -6.80 -9.73 0.63
CA ILE A 120 -6.26 -11.02 0.14
C ILE A 120 -7.35 -12.09 0.02
N GLU A 121 -8.41 -12.06 0.83
CA GLU A 121 -9.42 -13.13 0.80
C GLU A 121 -10.32 -12.98 -0.44
N TYR A 122 -11.01 -11.86 -0.60
CA TYR A 122 -11.96 -11.66 -1.71
C TYR A 122 -11.28 -11.12 -2.97
N GLY A 123 -10.27 -10.27 -2.81
CA GLY A 123 -9.59 -9.58 -3.91
C GLY A 123 -8.49 -10.37 -4.59
N TRP A 124 -8.06 -11.48 -4.00
CA TRP A 124 -6.91 -12.25 -4.49
C TRP A 124 -7.20 -13.75 -4.54
N ARG A 125 -7.54 -14.36 -3.39
CA ARG A 125 -7.70 -15.81 -3.29
C ARG A 125 -8.95 -16.34 -3.98
N GLU A 126 -10.09 -15.68 -3.83
CA GLU A 126 -11.30 -16.04 -4.56
C GLU A 126 -11.12 -15.95 -6.08
N LEU A 127 -10.18 -15.11 -6.55
CA LEU A 127 -9.78 -15.02 -7.95
C LEU A 127 -8.77 -16.11 -8.37
N GLY A 128 -8.49 -17.10 -7.51
CA GLY A 128 -7.57 -18.20 -7.78
C GLY A 128 -6.10 -17.81 -7.84
N LYS A 129 -5.72 -16.62 -7.34
CA LYS A 129 -4.34 -16.11 -7.42
C LYS A 129 -3.44 -16.79 -6.37
N PRO A 130 -2.15 -17.02 -6.69
CA PRO A 130 -1.27 -17.78 -5.82
C PRO A 130 -0.96 -17.04 -4.52
N VAL A 131 -0.83 -17.80 -3.43
CA VAL A 131 -0.28 -17.35 -2.15
C VAL A 131 0.89 -18.24 -1.76
N ILE A 132 1.82 -17.70 -0.97
CA ILE A 132 2.95 -18.45 -0.44
C ILE A 132 2.95 -18.40 1.08
N LYS A 133 3.57 -19.38 1.74
CA LYS A 133 3.87 -19.26 3.17
C LYS A 133 5.06 -18.32 3.37
N PRO A 134 5.04 -17.45 4.39
CA PRO A 134 6.21 -16.64 4.74
C PRO A 134 7.39 -17.56 5.08
N LYS A 135 8.59 -17.26 4.61
CA LYS A 135 9.80 -17.90 5.16
C LYS A 135 9.97 -17.40 6.61
N ASN A 136 10.24 -18.30 7.56
CA ASN A 136 10.38 -17.97 9.00
C ASN A 136 11.26 -16.75 9.29
N ASN A 137 12.25 -16.43 8.44
CA ASN A 137 13.20 -15.34 8.66
C ASN A 137 12.73 -13.95 8.18
N ARG A 138 11.50 -13.78 7.65
CA ARG A 138 10.95 -12.47 7.23
C ARG A 138 9.92 -11.88 8.19
N VAL A 139 9.55 -12.64 9.22
CA VAL A 139 8.76 -12.12 10.34
C VAL A 139 9.76 -11.51 11.32
N THR A 140 10.39 -10.39 10.94
CA THR A 140 11.25 -9.67 11.87
C THR A 140 10.35 -9.04 12.93
N GLU A 141 10.54 -9.51 14.16
CA GLU A 141 10.06 -9.00 15.46
C GLU A 141 9.78 -7.49 15.47
#